data_AF-A0A9Q1FIN6-F1
#
_entry.id   AF-A0A9Q1FIN6-F1
#
_cell.length_a   1.000
_cell.length_b   1.000
_cell.length_c   1.000
_cell.angle_alpha   90.00
_cell.angle_beta   90.00
_cell.angle_gamma   90.00
#
_symmetry.space_group_name_H-M   'P 1'
#
loop_
_entity.id
_entity.type
_entity.pdbx_description
1 polymer ?
#
loop_
_entity_poly.entity_id
_entity_poly.type
_entity_poly.pdbx_seq_one_letter_code
_entity_poly.pdbx_strand_id
1 'polypeptide(L)'
;MLSAIRFIAYQKLQLRLLDSFCGRWRLDGGAGGTALEAGGGGGCIALEAGGDGCIALEADGDGCIALEAGGDGCIALEAGGDGCIRLEAGGDGCIALEAGGDGCIALEADGDGCIALEAGGDGCIALEAGGDGWIALEADGDGCIALEAGGDGCIALEADGDGCIALEADGDGCIALEAGGDGCIALEADGDGCIALEADGDGCIALEADGE
;
A
#
# COMPACT_ATOMS: atom_id res chain seq x y z
N MET A 1 16.64 22.73 -2.46
CA MET A 1 17.50 22.86 -3.66
C MET A 1 16.92 21.88 -4.67
N LEU A 2 16.19 22.34 -5.70
CA LEU A 2 15.58 21.44 -6.68
C LEU A 2 16.68 20.83 -7.55
N SER A 3 17.02 19.56 -7.34
CA SER A 3 17.83 18.78 -8.28
C SER A 3 16.87 17.91 -9.08
N ALA A 4 16.32 18.46 -10.16
CA ALA A 4 15.62 17.65 -11.16
C ALA A 4 16.68 16.92 -11.99
N ILE A 5 17.06 15.72 -11.58
CA ILE A 5 18.02 14.92 -12.34
C ILE A 5 17.26 14.02 -13.29
N ARG A 6 17.38 14.32 -14.59
CA ARG A 6 16.77 13.57 -15.68
C ARG A 6 17.71 12.44 -16.07
N PHE A 7 17.37 11.20 -15.74
CA PHE A 7 18.20 10.03 -16.09
C PHE A 7 17.56 9.22 -17.21
N ILE A 8 18.35 8.93 -18.24
CA ILE A 8 18.00 7.99 -19.30
C ILE A 8 18.45 6.60 -18.81
N ALA A 9 17.56 5.63 -18.97
CA ALA A 9 17.61 4.26 -18.48
C ALA A 9 18.97 3.53 -18.52
N TYR A 10 19.03 2.45 -17.73
CA TYR A 10 20.17 1.57 -17.42
C TYR A 10 21.14 2.16 -16.39
N GLN A 11 20.96 1.85 -15.10
CA GLN A 11 21.98 1.47 -14.09
C GLN A 11 21.30 1.28 -12.72
N LYS A 12 21.82 0.36 -11.89
CA LYS A 12 21.49 0.26 -10.45
C LYS A 12 21.88 1.59 -9.80
N LEU A 13 20.91 2.49 -9.60
CA LEU A 13 21.15 3.83 -9.09
C LEU A 13 21.16 3.84 -7.56
N GLN A 14 22.24 3.38 -6.93
CA GLN A 14 22.36 3.49 -5.47
C GLN A 14 22.71 4.93 -5.07
N LEU A 15 21.69 5.79 -5.01
CA LEU A 15 21.77 7.08 -4.36
C LEU A 15 21.57 6.84 -2.87
N ARG A 16 22.59 7.16 -2.06
CA ARG A 16 22.47 7.28 -0.61
C ARG A 16 22.39 8.75 -0.24
N LEU A 17 21.22 9.19 0.20
CA LEU A 17 21.04 10.49 0.85
C LEU A 17 21.29 10.30 2.35
N LEU A 18 21.95 11.25 3.01
CA LEU A 18 22.44 11.12 4.40
C LEU A 18 21.95 12.26 5.33
N ASP A 19 21.12 13.18 4.81
CA ASP A 19 20.62 14.34 5.53
C ASP A 19 19.11 14.54 5.22
N SER A 20 18.37 15.24 6.09
CA SER A 20 16.98 15.66 5.89
C SER A 20 16.77 16.33 4.54
N PHE A 21 16.23 15.58 3.59
CA PHE A 21 16.13 15.96 2.19
C PHE A 21 14.70 15.84 1.68
N CYS A 22 14.28 16.85 0.93
CA CYS A 22 13.08 16.80 0.12
C CYS A 22 13.50 16.68 -1.35
N GLY A 23 13.22 15.53 -1.97
CA GLY A 23 13.67 15.18 -3.31
C GLY A 23 12.53 14.82 -4.24
N ARG A 24 12.56 15.32 -5.48
CA ARG A 24 11.62 14.94 -6.55
C ARG A 24 12.39 14.33 -7.71
N TRP A 25 12.00 13.12 -8.10
CA TRP A 25 12.67 12.28 -9.09
C TRP A 25 11.67 11.90 -10.17
N ARG A 26 12.13 11.88 -11.43
CA ARG A 26 11.32 11.43 -12.56
C ARG A 26 12.12 10.51 -13.45
N LEU A 27 11.55 9.35 -13.76
CA LEU A 27 12.10 8.30 -14.59
C LEU A 27 11.28 8.21 -15.88
N ASP A 28 11.89 8.56 -17.01
CA ASP A 28 11.24 8.50 -18.32
C ASP A 28 11.58 7.15 -19.02
N GLY A 29 10.63 6.20 -19.03
CA GLY A 29 10.41 5.15 -20.05
C GLY A 29 11.52 4.17 -20.43
N GLY A 30 11.38 2.91 -20.03
CA GLY A 30 12.03 1.72 -20.60
C GLY A 30 12.06 0.53 -19.64
N ALA A 31 11.85 -0.70 -20.14
CA ALA A 31 11.91 -1.94 -19.35
C ALA A 31 13.17 -2.00 -18.47
N GLY A 32 13.02 -1.86 -17.16
CA GLY A 32 14.14 -1.85 -16.21
C GLY A 32 13.74 -1.59 -14.76
N GLY A 33 14.61 -1.97 -13.83
CA GLY A 33 14.42 -1.77 -12.39
C GLY A 33 15.16 -0.54 -11.84
N THR A 34 14.54 0.23 -10.95
CA THR A 34 15.15 1.32 -10.18
C THR A 34 15.18 0.99 -8.69
N ALA A 35 16.27 1.32 -8.02
CA ALA A 35 16.42 1.17 -6.57
C ALA A 35 16.87 2.51 -5.97
N LEU A 36 16.26 2.97 -4.87
CA LEU A 36 16.61 4.19 -4.15
C LEU A 36 16.75 3.91 -2.64
N GLU A 37 17.82 4.42 -2.01
CA GLU A 37 18.04 4.33 -0.56
C GLU A 37 18.11 5.76 0.04
N ALA A 38 17.11 6.16 0.81
CA ALA A 38 17.09 7.45 1.51
C ALA A 38 17.34 7.23 3.01
N GLY A 39 18.57 7.48 3.48
CA GLY A 39 18.92 7.34 4.89
C GLY A 39 18.88 8.67 5.63
N GLY A 40 18.25 8.69 6.81
CA GLY A 40 18.53 9.69 7.85
C GLY A 40 17.63 10.93 7.85
N GLY A 41 16.51 10.80 8.58
CA GLY A 41 15.79 11.85 9.29
C GLY A 41 14.94 12.80 8.44
N GLY A 42 13.67 12.99 8.79
CA GLY A 42 12.84 14.14 8.42
C GLY A 42 12.90 14.53 6.93
N GLY A 43 12.14 13.90 6.04
CA GLY A 43 12.22 14.20 4.59
C GLY A 43 10.94 13.94 3.79
N CYS A 44 10.90 14.39 2.54
CA CYS A 44 9.85 13.96 1.62
C CYS A 44 10.45 13.46 0.29
N ILE A 45 10.03 12.29 -0.16
CA ILE A 45 10.44 11.69 -1.43
C ILE A 45 9.26 11.73 -2.38
N ALA A 46 9.46 12.25 -3.59
CA ALA A 46 8.50 12.16 -4.68
C ALA A 46 9.17 11.46 -5.87
N LEU A 47 8.61 10.35 -6.35
CA LEU A 47 9.10 9.58 -7.49
C LEU A 47 8.00 9.38 -8.52
N GLU A 48 8.28 9.72 -9.78
CA GLU A 48 7.40 9.43 -10.91
C GLU A 48 8.13 8.48 -11.88
N ALA A 49 7.53 7.33 -12.20
CA ALA A 49 8.04 6.36 -13.16
C ALA A 49 6.95 6.01 -14.18
N GLY A 50 7.34 5.82 -15.44
CA GLY A 50 6.39 5.41 -16.49
C GLY A 50 6.94 4.33 -17.40
N GLY A 51 6.05 3.44 -17.82
CA GLY A 51 6.33 2.23 -18.60
C GLY A 51 6.73 1.06 -17.71
N ASP A 52 6.77 -0.13 -18.30
CA ASP A 52 6.99 -1.37 -17.57
C ASP A 52 8.32 -1.40 -16.81
N GLY A 53 8.33 -1.91 -15.57
CA GLY A 53 9.55 -1.93 -14.76
C GLY A 53 9.35 -2.29 -13.29
N CYS A 54 10.45 -2.25 -12.53
CA CYS A 54 10.39 -2.49 -11.08
C CYS A 54 10.95 -1.31 -10.29
N ILE A 55 10.35 -0.97 -9.16
CA ILE A 55 10.83 0.07 -8.25
C ILE A 55 11.11 -0.56 -6.90
N ALA A 56 12.28 -0.29 -6.34
CA ALA A 56 12.63 -0.60 -4.96
C ALA A 56 12.99 0.72 -4.24
N LEU A 57 12.40 0.99 -3.09
CA LEU A 57 12.65 2.20 -2.32
C LEU A 57 12.77 1.86 -0.84
N GLU A 58 13.87 2.27 -0.22
CA GLU A 58 14.10 2.16 1.23
C GLU A 58 14.22 3.58 1.80
N ALA A 59 13.48 3.89 2.86
CA ALA A 59 13.51 5.18 3.54
C ALA A 59 13.47 5.03 5.07
N ASP A 60 14.43 5.65 5.77
CA ASP A 60 14.51 5.61 7.23
C ASP A 60 14.25 6.97 7.89
N GLY A 61 13.41 6.95 8.94
CA GLY A 61 13.06 8.08 9.79
C GLY A 61 11.86 8.87 9.28
N ASP A 62 11.38 9.80 10.11
CA ASP A 62 10.10 10.46 9.88
C ASP A 62 10.02 11.16 8.51
N GLY A 63 8.89 11.07 7.80
CA GLY A 63 8.79 11.67 6.48
C GLY A 63 7.55 11.37 5.67
N CYS A 64 7.56 11.79 4.40
CA CYS A 64 6.48 11.48 3.46
C CYS A 64 7.03 10.91 2.15
N ILE A 65 6.41 9.87 1.63
CA ILE A 65 6.73 9.27 0.34
C ILE A 65 5.53 9.43 -0.59
N ALA A 66 5.78 9.92 -1.81
CA ALA A 66 4.81 9.95 -2.90
C ALA A 66 5.42 9.22 -4.10
N LEU A 67 4.80 8.15 -4.57
CA LEU A 67 5.26 7.35 -5.69
C LEU A 67 4.14 7.20 -6.72
N GLU A 68 4.41 7.57 -7.96
CA GLU A 68 3.53 7.35 -9.11
C GLU A 68 4.27 6.42 -10.10
N ALA A 69 3.67 5.28 -10.41
CA ALA A 69 4.18 4.31 -11.38
C ALA A 69 3.07 3.93 -12.37
N GLY A 70 3.41 3.80 -13.65
CA GLY A 70 2.46 3.29 -14.64
C GLY A 70 3.10 2.30 -15.60
N GLY A 71 2.30 1.37 -16.11
CA GLY A 71 2.76 0.22 -16.88
C GLY A 71 3.03 -0.99 -16.00
N ASP A 72 3.22 -2.16 -16.61
CA ASP A 72 3.26 -3.42 -15.87
C ASP A 72 4.55 -3.52 -15.03
N GLY A 73 4.47 -3.99 -13.79
CA GLY A 73 5.63 -3.87 -12.92
C GLY A 73 5.55 -4.40 -11.51
N CYS A 74 6.62 -4.16 -10.75
CA CYS A 74 6.67 -4.49 -9.33
C CYS A 74 7.20 -3.33 -8.50
N ILE A 75 6.55 -3.01 -7.39
CA ILE A 75 6.98 -1.99 -6.44
C ILE A 75 7.29 -2.68 -5.11
N ALA A 76 8.48 -2.42 -4.56
CA ALA A 76 8.88 -2.79 -3.22
C ALA A 76 9.25 -1.51 -2.46
N LEU A 77 8.58 -1.23 -1.36
CA LEU A 77 8.81 -0.04 -0.55
C LEU A 77 8.95 -0.42 0.92
N GLU A 78 10.07 -0.02 1.52
CA GLU A 78 10.33 -0.15 2.96
C GLU A 78 10.47 1.27 3.54
N ALA A 79 9.66 1.60 4.53
CA ALA A 79 9.67 2.88 5.22
C ALA A 79 9.63 2.71 6.74
N GLY A 80 10.55 3.36 7.46
CA GLY A 80 10.53 3.37 8.93
C GLY A 80 10.39 4.77 9.51
N GLY A 81 9.78 4.89 10.68
CA GLY A 81 9.53 6.16 11.36
C GLY A 81 8.19 6.79 11.00
N ASP A 82 7.82 7.86 11.71
CA ASP A 82 6.46 8.39 11.60
C ASP A 82 6.25 9.13 10.26
N GLY A 83 5.13 8.90 9.57
CA GLY A 83 5.04 9.45 8.22
C GLY A 83 3.77 9.24 7.42
N CYS A 84 3.84 9.59 6.15
CA CYS A 84 2.75 9.38 5.20
C CYS A 84 3.26 8.78 3.88
N ILE A 85 2.63 7.73 3.38
CA ILE A 85 2.94 7.11 2.10
C ILE A 85 1.73 7.29 1.18
N ARG A 86 1.95 7.85 -0.01
CA ARG A 86 1.00 7.84 -1.13
C ARG A 86 1.61 7.08 -2.29
N LEU A 87 0.93 6.04 -2.76
CA LEU A 87 1.36 5.22 -3.88
C LEU A 87 0.24 5.13 -4.91
N GLU A 88 0.52 5.50 -6.15
CA GLU A 88 -0.36 5.31 -7.30
C GLU A 88 0.36 4.39 -8.29
N ALA A 89 -0.24 3.24 -8.61
CA ALA A 89 0.27 2.26 -9.56
C ALA A 89 -0.79 1.93 -10.60
N GLY A 90 -0.42 1.83 -11.88
CA GLY A 90 -1.33 1.34 -12.92
C GLY A 90 -0.66 0.33 -13.83
N GLY A 91 -1.43 -0.62 -14.35
CA GLY A 91 -0.94 -1.76 -15.12
C GLY A 91 -0.80 -3.01 -14.24
N ASP A 92 -0.56 -4.15 -14.86
CA ASP A 92 -0.55 -5.43 -14.14
C ASP A 92 0.72 -5.55 -13.30
N GLY A 93 0.64 -6.04 -12.06
CA GLY A 93 1.82 -6.00 -11.21
C GLY A 93 1.73 -6.53 -9.78
N CYS A 94 2.81 -6.28 -9.03
CA CYS A 94 2.88 -6.61 -7.61
C CYS A 94 3.38 -5.42 -6.79
N ILE A 95 2.73 -5.14 -5.66
CA ILE A 95 3.14 -4.12 -4.69
C ILE A 95 3.45 -4.84 -3.37
N ALA A 96 4.64 -4.60 -2.84
CA ALA A 96 5.04 -4.98 -1.48
C ALA A 96 5.41 -3.70 -0.72
N LEU A 97 4.75 -3.44 0.39
CA LEU A 97 4.94 -2.24 1.20
C LEU A 97 5.11 -2.64 2.67
N GLU A 98 6.24 -2.29 3.26
CA GLU A 98 6.49 -2.40 4.70
C GLU A 98 6.64 -0.98 5.28
N ALA A 99 5.81 -0.63 6.25
CA ALA A 99 5.82 0.67 6.92
C ALA A 99 5.82 0.48 8.45
N GLY A 100 6.76 1.11 9.15
CA GLY A 100 6.77 1.12 10.62
C GLY A 100 6.74 2.53 11.19
N GLY A 101 6.09 2.71 12.33
CA GLY A 101 5.90 4.01 12.99
C GLY A 101 4.50 4.58 12.72
N ASP A 102 4.15 5.66 13.41
CA ASP A 102 2.79 6.20 13.34
C ASP A 102 2.57 6.93 12.00
N GLY A 103 1.44 6.72 11.32
CA GLY A 103 1.30 7.31 9.99
C GLY A 103 0.03 7.05 9.19
N CYS A 104 0.07 7.49 7.93
CA CYS A 104 -1.00 7.25 6.96
C CYS A 104 -0.47 6.60 5.69
N ILE A 105 -1.15 5.56 5.20
CA ILE A 105 -0.87 4.94 3.91
C ILE A 105 -2.10 5.14 3.02
N ALA A 106 -1.87 5.66 1.81
CA ALA A 106 -2.86 5.74 0.75
C ALA A 106 -2.30 5.03 -0.49
N LEU A 107 -2.94 3.96 -0.93
CA LEU A 107 -2.52 3.15 -2.06
C LEU A 107 -3.66 3.06 -3.07
N GLU A 108 -3.41 3.46 -4.31
CA GLU A 108 -4.30 3.30 -5.46
C GLU A 108 -3.59 2.40 -6.48
N ALA A 109 -4.20 1.26 -6.84
CA ALA A 109 -3.65 0.31 -7.81
C ALA A 109 -4.69 -0.12 -8.84
N ASP A 110 -4.41 0.13 -10.12
CA ASP A 110 -5.25 -0.30 -11.25
C ASP A 110 -4.58 -1.45 -12.02
N GLY A 111 -5.30 -2.53 -12.29
CA GLY A 111 -4.84 -3.66 -13.12
C GLY A 111 -4.72 -4.96 -12.34
N ASP A 112 -4.46 -6.06 -13.04
CA ASP A 112 -4.43 -7.38 -12.39
C ASP A 112 -3.15 -7.53 -11.56
N GLY A 113 -3.24 -8.03 -10.33
CA GLY A 113 -2.05 -8.02 -9.49
C GLY A 113 -2.13 -8.56 -8.06
N CYS A 114 -1.06 -8.30 -7.32
CA CYS A 114 -0.97 -8.67 -5.91
C CYS A 114 -0.49 -7.48 -5.07
N ILE A 115 -1.15 -7.23 -3.95
CA ILE A 115 -0.75 -6.22 -2.96
C ILE A 115 -0.45 -6.95 -1.65
N ALA A 116 0.73 -6.72 -1.10
CA ALA A 116 1.12 -7.12 0.25
C ALA A 116 1.52 -5.85 1.01
N LEU A 117 0.85 -5.58 2.13
CA LEU A 117 1.06 -4.40 2.95
C LEU A 117 1.23 -4.84 4.41
N GLU A 118 2.37 -4.51 5.00
CA GLU A 118 2.63 -4.64 6.43
C GLU A 118 2.80 -3.22 7.02
N ALA A 119 1.97 -2.87 8.00
CA ALA A 119 2.01 -1.59 8.69
C ALA A 119 2.07 -1.79 10.20
N GLY A 120 2.97 -1.09 10.89
CA GLY A 120 3.01 -1.09 12.36
C GLY A 120 3.04 0.32 12.92
N GLY A 121 2.40 0.54 14.07
CA GLY A 121 2.21 1.86 14.69
C GLY A 121 0.78 2.38 14.50
N ASP A 122 0.46 3.49 15.16
CA ASP A 122 -0.90 4.04 15.11
C ASP A 122 -1.12 4.78 13.78
N GLY A 123 -2.26 4.57 13.12
CA GLY A 123 -2.41 5.14 11.78
C GLY A 123 -3.70 4.91 11.00
N CYS A 124 -3.69 5.36 9.75
CA CYS A 124 -4.78 5.10 8.80
C CYS A 124 -4.26 4.46 7.52
N ILE A 125 -4.93 3.43 7.04
CA ILE A 125 -4.68 2.79 5.75
C ILE A 125 -5.91 3.01 4.87
N ALA A 126 -5.70 3.56 3.67
CA ALA A 126 -6.68 3.62 2.60
C ALA A 126 -6.11 2.90 1.38
N LEU A 127 -6.80 1.87 0.91
CA LEU A 127 -6.39 1.04 -0.22
C LEU A 127 -7.54 0.95 -1.22
N GLU A 128 -7.30 1.39 -2.44
CA GLU A 128 -8.18 1.20 -3.59
C GLU A 128 -7.46 0.30 -4.61
N ALA A 129 -8.03 -0.85 -4.93
CA ALA A 129 -7.49 -1.78 -5.91
C ALA A 129 -8.56 -2.18 -6.93
N GLY A 130 -8.26 -2.04 -8.22
CA GLY A 130 -9.12 -2.51 -9.30
C GLY A 130 -8.43 -3.57 -10.14
N GLY A 131 -9.19 -4.55 -10.65
CA GLY A 131 -8.67 -5.66 -11.45
C GLY A 131 -8.61 -6.96 -10.64
N ASP A 132 -8.30 -8.06 -11.31
CA ASP A 132 -8.29 -9.38 -10.66
C ASP A 132 -7.02 -9.55 -9.83
N GLY A 133 -7.11 -10.08 -8.61
CA GLY A 133 -5.91 -10.12 -7.77
C GLY A 133 -6.01 -10.66 -6.36
N TRP A 134 -4.94 -10.41 -5.61
CA TRP A 134 -4.84 -10.77 -4.20
C TRP A 134 -4.35 -9.60 -3.36
N ILE A 135 -5.00 -9.38 -2.23
CA ILE A 135 -4.61 -8.38 -1.23
C ILE A 135 -4.32 -9.11 0.08
N ALA A 136 -3.11 -8.91 0.61
CA ALA A 136 -2.81 -9.14 2.02
C ALA A 136 -2.47 -7.83 2.70
N LEU A 137 -3.08 -7.62 3.87
CA LEU A 137 -2.86 -6.49 4.73
C LEU A 137 -2.68 -6.99 6.15
N GLU A 138 -1.52 -6.69 6.75
CA GLU A 138 -1.25 -6.86 8.18
C GLU A 138 -1.04 -5.47 8.79
N ALA A 139 -1.80 -5.14 9.83
CA ALA A 139 -1.73 -3.86 10.53
C ALA A 139 -1.68 -4.03 12.05
N ASP A 140 -0.61 -3.55 12.67
CA ASP A 140 -0.45 -3.50 14.14
C ASP A 140 -0.54 -2.06 14.65
N GLY A 141 -1.38 -1.80 15.65
CA GLY A 141 -1.55 -0.48 16.28
C GLY A 141 -2.96 0.08 16.17
N ASP A 142 -3.23 1.20 16.85
CA ASP A 142 -4.57 1.79 16.85
C ASP A 142 -4.81 2.55 15.54
N GLY A 143 -5.96 2.35 14.89
CA GLY A 143 -6.12 2.92 13.56
C GLY A 143 -7.42 2.69 12.81
N CYS A 144 -7.44 3.18 11.56
CA CYS A 144 -8.54 2.96 10.64
C CYS A 144 -8.05 2.34 9.34
N ILE A 145 -8.74 1.29 8.88
CA ILE A 145 -8.50 0.67 7.57
C ILE A 145 -9.74 0.90 6.71
N ALA A 146 -9.55 1.45 5.52
CA ALA A 146 -10.53 1.52 4.45
C ALA A 146 -9.97 0.78 3.23
N LEU A 147 -10.67 -0.24 2.76
CA LEU A 147 -10.26 -1.06 1.64
C LEU A 147 -11.42 -1.16 0.65
N GLU A 148 -11.20 -0.70 -0.58
CA GLU A 148 -12.08 -0.90 -1.72
C GLU A 148 -11.36 -1.78 -2.75
N ALA A 149 -11.96 -2.92 -3.09
CA ALA A 149 -11.42 -3.85 -4.08
C ALA A 149 -12.48 -4.19 -5.13
N GLY A 150 -12.13 -4.10 -6.41
CA GLY A 150 -13.00 -4.51 -7.51
C GLY A 150 -12.31 -5.52 -8.44
N GLY A 151 -13.06 -6.49 -8.96
CA GLY A 151 -12.54 -7.60 -9.76
C GLY A 151 -12.54 -8.92 -8.98
N ASP A 152 -12.20 -10.02 -9.66
CA ASP A 152 -12.18 -11.34 -9.03
C ASP A 152 -10.91 -11.51 -8.19
N GLY A 153 -11.02 -11.98 -6.94
CA GLY A 153 -9.84 -12.00 -6.08
C GLY A 153 -9.99 -12.57 -4.70
N CYS A 154 -8.94 -12.41 -3.90
CA CYS A 154 -8.93 -12.81 -2.50
C CYS A 154 -8.34 -11.71 -1.63
N ILE A 155 -8.97 -11.45 -0.49
CA ILE A 155 -8.53 -10.47 0.50
C ILE A 155 -8.22 -11.22 1.80
N ALA A 156 -7.03 -11.04 2.33
CA ALA A 156 -6.64 -11.44 3.67
C ALA A 156 -6.26 -10.17 4.46
N LEU A 157 -6.97 -9.91 5.56
CA LEU A 157 -6.74 -8.75 6.40
C LEU A 157 -6.58 -9.22 7.85
N GLU A 158 -5.44 -8.93 8.45
CA GLU A 158 -5.16 -9.09 9.87
C GLU A 158 -4.91 -7.70 10.47
N ALA A 159 -5.67 -7.34 11.51
CA ALA A 159 -5.53 -6.05 12.18
C ALA A 159 -5.59 -6.22 13.72
N ASP A 160 -4.52 -5.80 14.39
CA ASP A 160 -4.41 -5.86 15.86
C ASP A 160 -4.30 -4.44 16.44
N GLY A 161 -5.31 -4.01 17.20
CA GLY A 161 -5.36 -2.68 17.83
C GLY A 161 -6.77 -2.10 17.88
N ASP A 162 -6.96 -1.00 18.61
CA ASP A 162 -8.27 -0.36 18.67
C ASP A 162 -8.52 0.41 17.36
N GLY A 163 -9.68 0.20 16.72
CA GLY A 163 -9.84 0.76 15.38
C GLY A 163 -11.15 0.53 14.64
N CYS A 164 -11.19 1.02 13.40
CA CYS A 164 -12.32 0.80 12.49
C CYS A 164 -11.83 0.16 11.19
N ILE A 165 -12.53 -0.87 10.72
CA ILE A 165 -12.31 -1.48 9.42
C ILE A 165 -13.56 -1.25 8.56
N ALA A 166 -13.38 -0.67 7.39
CA ALA A 166 -14.37 -0.60 6.33
C ALA A 166 -13.82 -1.33 5.10
N LEU A 167 -14.53 -2.36 4.64
CA LEU A 167 -14.13 -3.18 3.50
C LEU A 167 -15.31 -3.26 2.53
N GLU A 168 -15.09 -2.81 1.29
CA GLU A 168 -15.99 -2.98 0.16
C GLU A 168 -15.29 -3.83 -0.90
N ALA A 169 -15.92 -4.92 -1.32
CA ALA A 169 -15.38 -5.83 -2.33
C ALA A 169 -16.43 -6.17 -3.40
N ASP A 170 -16.13 -5.85 -4.65
CA ASP A 170 -16.97 -6.16 -5.81
C ASP A 170 -16.30 -7.23 -6.70
N GLY A 171 -16.93 -8.38 -6.90
CA GLY A 171 -16.43 -9.46 -7.75
C GLY A 171 -16.42 -10.83 -7.07
N ASP A 172 -16.07 -11.88 -7.81
CA ASP A 172 -16.06 -13.23 -7.25
C ASP A 172 -14.78 -13.43 -6.41
N GLY A 173 -14.91 -13.96 -5.19
CA GLY A 173 -13.74 -14.01 -4.32
C GLY A 173 -13.90 -14.56 -2.92
N CYS A 174 -12.82 -14.51 -2.16
CA CYS A 174 -12.84 -14.87 -0.74
C CYS A 174 -12.21 -13.79 0.11
N ILE A 175 -12.87 -13.48 1.23
CA ILE A 175 -12.41 -12.53 2.24
C ILE A 175 -12.13 -13.32 3.51
N ALA A 176 -10.92 -13.19 4.04
CA ALA A 176 -10.54 -13.61 5.37
C ALA A 176 -10.17 -12.35 6.16
N LEU A 177 -10.88 -12.08 7.25
CA LEU A 177 -10.67 -10.93 8.12
C LEU A 177 -10.49 -11.41 9.56
N GLU A 178 -9.35 -11.10 10.15
CA GLU A 178 -9.06 -11.27 11.57
C GLU A 178 -8.81 -9.89 12.18
N ALA A 179 -9.57 -9.53 13.22
CA ALA A 179 -9.45 -8.26 13.91
C ALA A 179 -9.41 -8.44 15.43
N GLY A 180 -8.36 -7.95 16.08
CA GLY A 180 -8.22 -7.89 17.53
C GLY A 180 -8.28 -6.45 18.04
N GLY A 181 -8.87 -6.22 19.21
CA GLY A 181 -8.98 -4.90 19.84
C GLY A 181 -10.41 -4.35 19.83
N ASP A 182 -10.59 -3.17 20.43
CA ASP A 182 -11.92 -2.53 20.50
C ASP A 182 -12.18 -1.74 19.20
N GLY A 183 -13.33 -1.96 18.55
CA GLY A 183 -13.50 -1.41 17.22
C GLY A 183 -14.82 -1.66 16.50
N CYS A 184 -14.91 -1.17 15.27
CA CYS A 184 -16.05 -1.44 14.41
C CYS A 184 -15.62 -1.96 13.04
N ILE A 185 -16.30 -3.00 12.58
CA ILE A 185 -16.11 -3.61 11.26
C ILE A 185 -17.37 -3.36 10.44
N ALA A 186 -17.21 -2.77 9.26
CA ALA A 186 -18.21 -2.71 8.22
C ALA A 186 -17.66 -3.45 6.99
N LEU A 187 -18.37 -4.49 6.55
CA LEU A 187 -18.00 -5.29 5.40
C LEU A 187 -19.19 -5.34 4.44
N GLU A 188 -18.96 -4.90 3.21
CA GLU A 188 -19.87 -5.05 2.07
C GLU A 188 -19.16 -5.88 1.00
N ALA A 189 -19.81 -6.94 0.51
CA ALA A 189 -19.25 -7.81 -0.51
C ALA A 189 -20.31 -8.22 -1.54
N ASP A 190 -20.08 -7.90 -2.80
CA ASP A 190 -20.97 -8.22 -3.92
C ASP A 190 -20.29 -9.24 -4.85
N GLY A 191 -20.93 -10.37 -5.14
CA GLY A 191 -20.39 -11.43 -6.00
C GLY A 191 -20.38 -12.82 -5.35
N ASP A 192 -19.93 -13.84 -6.10
CA ASP A 192 -19.89 -15.22 -5.61
C ASP A 192 -18.65 -15.44 -4.76
N GLY A 193 -18.81 -15.85 -3.50
CA GLY A 193 -17.66 -15.89 -2.63
C GLY A 193 -17.80 -16.50 -1.25
N CYS A 194 -16.71 -16.41 -0.49
CA CYS A 194 -16.64 -16.87 0.89
C CYS A 194 -16.11 -15.78 1.82
N ILE A 195 -16.80 -15.54 2.93
CA ILE A 195 -16.34 -14.62 3.98
C ILE A 195 -16.06 -15.43 5.24
N ALA A 196 -14.82 -15.32 5.74
CA ALA A 196 -14.41 -15.77 7.05
C ALA A 196 -14.07 -14.52 7.88
N LEU A 197 -14.74 -14.35 9.02
CA LEU A 197 -14.52 -13.21 9.91
C LEU A 197 -14.31 -13.73 11.33
N GLU A 198 -13.17 -13.36 11.90
CA GLU A 198 -12.86 -13.52 13.33
C GLU A 198 -12.61 -12.13 13.92
N ALA A 199 -13.30 -11.81 15.01
CA ALA A 199 -13.17 -10.52 15.68
C ALA A 199 -13.21 -10.71 17.20
N ASP A 200 -12.20 -10.20 17.89
CA ASP A 200 -12.03 -10.25 19.33
C ASP A 200 -11.92 -8.83 19.92
N GLY A 201 -12.70 -8.54 20.97
CA GLY A 201 -12.74 -7.21 21.61
C GLY A 201 -14.15 -6.66 21.75
N ASP A 202 -14.29 -5.45 22.29
CA ASP A 202 -15.58 -4.75 22.37
C ASP A 202 -15.84 -3.97 21.07
N GLY A 203 -16.96 -4.23 20.40
CA GLY A 203 -17.16 -3.62 19.09
C GLY A 203 -18.49 -3.81 18.40
N CYS A 204 -18.59 -3.27 17.18
CA CYS A 204 -19.73 -3.43 16.30
C CYS A 204 -19.35 -4.09 14.98
N ILE A 205 -20.15 -5.03 14.49
CA ILE A 205 -19.94 -5.68 13.19
C ILE A 205 -21.19 -5.48 12.35
N ALA A 206 -21.01 -4.89 11.17
CA ALA A 206 -21.99 -4.82 10.11
C ALA A 206 -21.46 -5.62 8.92
N LEU A 207 -22.25 -6.56 8.41
CA LEU A 207 -21.91 -7.40 7.27
C LEU A 207 -23.10 -7.42 6.32
N GLU A 208 -22.86 -6.97 5.09
CA GLU A 208 -23.75 -7.10 3.96
C GLU A 208 -23.02 -7.91 2.88
N ALA A 209 -23.69 -8.91 2.32
CA ALA A 209 -23.11 -9.77 1.30
C ALA A 209 -24.20 -10.18 0.31
N ASP A 210 -24.09 -9.72 -0.93
CA ASP A 210 -25.05 -9.95 -2.01
C ASP A 210 -24.42 -10.81 -3.12
N GLY A 211 -24.62 -12.13 -3.03
CA GLY A 211 -24.18 -13.14 -4.01
C GLY A 211 -25.20 -14.28 -4.16
N GLU A 212 -25.29 -14.93 -5.33
CA GLU A 212 -26.30 -15.99 -5.63
C GLU A 212 -25.85 -17.43 -5.28
#